data_AF-A0ABD1EFX0-F1
#
_entry.id   AF-A0ABD1EFX0-F1
#
_cell.length_a   1.000
_cell.length_b   1.000
_cell.length_c   1.000
_cell.angle_alpha   90.00
_cell.angle_beta   90.00
_cell.angle_gamma   90.00
#
_symmetry.space_group_name_H-M   'P 1'
#
loop_
_entity.id
_entity.type
_entity.pdbx_description
1 polymer ?
#
loop_
_entity_poly.entity_id
_entity_poly.type
_entity_poly.pdbx_seq_one_letter_code
_entity_poly.pdbx_strand_id
1 'polypeptide(L)'
;MVKGQVHTNYKGKQIAPRSTGENCKCKKQCFAKFNQNDKDLCVSIINNFSTKDEQDIYLQTLIEKLKVDRRRPRKNNATERQSVFQFYVLKQTDKVKVCKKAFISPYGITAARVRRLCVLLQAGNCPKDKRGPPKDKRSPQREYDAARNMPKNTRTYSVFS
;
A
#
# COMPACT_ATOMS: atom_id res chain seq x y z
N MET A 1 -0.32 -5.95 -4.45
CA MET A 1 -1.67 -6.40 -4.87
C MET A 1 -2.67 -5.27 -4.77
N VAL A 2 -3.56 -5.18 -5.76
CA VAL A 2 -4.57 -4.12 -5.90
C VAL A 2 -5.96 -4.66 -5.54
N LYS A 3 -6.47 -5.66 -6.27
CA LYS A 3 -7.83 -6.19 -6.17
C LYS A 3 -8.22 -6.94 -4.88
N GLY A 4 -7.29 -7.13 -3.94
CA GLY A 4 -7.57 -7.73 -2.63
C GLY A 4 -8.07 -9.18 -2.66
N GLN A 5 -7.89 -9.90 -3.77
CA GLN A 5 -8.26 -11.30 -3.91
C GLN A 5 -7.25 -12.25 -3.25
N VAL A 6 -7.67 -13.51 -3.05
CA VAL A 6 -6.77 -14.58 -2.60
C VAL A 6 -5.59 -14.71 -3.55
N HIS A 7 -4.38 -14.79 -3.02
CA HIS A 7 -3.18 -14.93 -3.84
C HIS A 7 -2.02 -15.51 -3.06
N THR A 8 -1.09 -16.13 -3.78
CA THR A 8 0.19 -16.57 -3.22
C THR A 8 1.20 -15.44 -3.31
N ASN A 9 1.83 -15.10 -2.18
CA ASN A 9 2.89 -14.11 -2.16
C ASN A 9 4.22 -14.69 -2.68
N TYR A 10 5.23 -13.83 -2.86
CA TYR A 10 6.57 -14.25 -3.31
C TYR A 10 7.28 -15.26 -2.38
N LYS A 11 6.81 -15.42 -1.15
CA LYS A 11 7.29 -16.39 -0.15
C LYS A 11 6.49 -17.71 -0.18
N GLY A 12 5.61 -17.91 -1.15
CA GLY A 12 4.78 -19.12 -1.26
C GLY A 12 3.59 -19.17 -0.27
N LYS A 13 3.35 -18.11 0.52
CA LYS A 13 2.26 -18.07 1.48
C LYS A 13 0.96 -17.62 0.80
N GLN A 14 -0.12 -18.39 0.98
CA GLN A 14 -1.46 -17.95 0.61
C GLN A 14 -1.90 -16.78 1.50
N ILE A 15 -2.36 -15.71 0.87
CA ILE A 15 -2.89 -14.53 1.51
C ILE A 15 -4.41 -14.54 1.28
N ALA A 16 -5.16 -14.50 2.38
CA ALA A 16 -6.61 -14.40 2.37
C ALA A 16 -7.09 -13.13 1.64
N PRO A 17 -8.34 -13.13 1.13
CA PRO A 17 -8.92 -11.92 0.57
C PRO A 17 -8.96 -10.81 1.61
N ARG A 18 -8.96 -9.57 1.13
CA ARG A 18 -9.06 -8.39 1.98
C ARG A 18 -10.40 -8.41 2.73
N SER A 19 -10.32 -8.32 4.04
CA SER A 19 -11.47 -8.23 4.92
C SER A 19 -11.43 -6.98 5.78
N THR A 20 -12.58 -6.65 6.35
CA THR A 20 -12.69 -5.64 7.41
C THR A 20 -11.95 -6.13 8.66
N GLY A 21 -11.19 -5.23 9.29
CA GLY A 21 -10.48 -5.53 10.53
C GLY A 21 -11.37 -5.43 11.79
N GLU A 22 -10.71 -5.42 12.96
CA GLU A 22 -11.39 -5.31 14.26
C GLU A 22 -12.06 -3.95 14.50
N ASN A 23 -13.20 -4.00 15.18
CA ASN A 23 -13.91 -2.81 15.65
C ASN A 23 -13.03 -2.00 16.62
N CYS A 24 -12.99 -0.68 16.42
CA CYS A 24 -12.28 0.21 17.34
C CYS A 24 -13.09 0.41 18.63
N LYS A 25 -12.40 0.41 19.78
CA LYS A 25 -12.97 0.67 21.11
C LYS A 25 -12.88 2.14 21.54
N CYS A 26 -12.94 3.08 20.59
CA CYS A 26 -12.72 4.49 20.89
C CYS A 26 -13.97 5.14 21.53
N LYS A 27 -13.76 6.19 22.34
CA LYS A 27 -14.86 6.96 22.98
C LYS A 27 -15.86 7.57 21.99
N LYS A 28 -15.45 7.77 20.72
CA LYS A 28 -16.32 8.29 19.65
C LYS A 28 -17.27 7.24 19.06
N GLN A 29 -17.18 6.00 19.53
CA GLN A 29 -18.00 4.86 19.10
C GLN A 29 -18.08 4.76 17.57
N CYS A 30 -16.96 4.97 16.87
CA CYS A 30 -16.96 5.15 15.42
C CYS A 30 -17.63 3.98 14.69
N PHE A 31 -17.44 2.74 15.14
CA PHE A 31 -18.02 1.56 14.51
C PHE A 31 -19.51 1.40 14.69
N ALA A 32 -20.10 1.98 15.74
CA ALA A 32 -21.55 1.96 15.92
C ALA A 32 -22.27 2.80 14.85
N LYS A 33 -21.54 3.67 14.14
CA LYS A 33 -22.09 4.53 13.08
C LYS A 33 -22.22 3.84 11.72
N PHE A 34 -21.59 2.68 11.56
CA PHE A 34 -21.53 1.93 10.29
C PHE A 34 -22.11 0.54 10.49
N ASN A 35 -23.10 0.18 9.68
CA ASN A 35 -23.62 -1.17 9.64
C ASN A 35 -22.67 -2.10 8.84
N GLN A 36 -23.05 -3.35 8.65
CA GLN A 36 -22.20 -4.30 7.91
C GLN A 36 -22.09 -3.91 6.42
N ASN A 37 -23.21 -3.51 5.79
CA ASN A 37 -23.25 -3.08 4.39
C ASN A 37 -22.31 -1.90 4.10
N ASP A 38 -22.24 -0.92 5.02
CA ASP A 38 -21.34 0.24 4.92
C ASP A 38 -19.86 -0.21 4.89
N LYS A 39 -19.50 -1.20 5.71
CA LYS A 39 -18.13 -1.75 5.78
C LYS A 39 -17.81 -2.55 4.53
N ASP A 40 -18.76 -3.34 4.04
CA ASP A 40 -18.58 -4.13 2.82
C ASP A 40 -18.44 -3.23 1.60
N LEU A 41 -19.16 -2.10 1.56
CA LEU A 41 -18.99 -1.06 0.55
C LEU A 41 -17.58 -0.44 0.62
N CYS A 42 -17.03 -0.21 1.80
CA CYS A 42 -15.66 0.29 1.94
C CYS A 42 -14.63 -0.67 1.32
N VAL A 43 -14.77 -1.98 1.57
CA VAL A 43 -13.90 -3.00 0.99
C VAL A 43 -14.07 -3.07 -0.53
N SER A 44 -15.32 -3.04 -1.02
CA SER A 44 -15.63 -3.14 -2.46
C SER A 44 -15.07 -1.95 -3.24
N ILE A 45 -15.24 -0.72 -2.74
CA ILE A 45 -14.67 0.49 -3.36
C ILE A 45 -13.16 0.34 -3.55
N ILE A 46 -12.43 -0.09 -2.52
CA ILE A 46 -10.98 -0.19 -2.63
C ILE A 46 -10.56 -1.32 -3.57
N ASN A 47 -11.29 -2.43 -3.61
CA ASN A 47 -10.99 -3.56 -4.49
C ASN A 47 -11.33 -3.28 -5.96
N ASN A 48 -12.24 -2.34 -6.24
CA ASN A 48 -12.65 -1.96 -7.59
C ASN A 48 -11.63 -1.08 -8.33
N PHE A 49 -10.68 -0.44 -7.63
CA PHE A 49 -9.62 0.31 -8.28
C PHE A 49 -8.63 -0.62 -9.01
N SER A 50 -8.13 -0.15 -10.15
CA SER A 50 -7.22 -0.88 -11.05
C SER A 50 -5.76 -0.78 -10.60
N THR A 51 -5.39 0.33 -9.97
CA THR A 51 -4.02 0.58 -9.52
C THR A 51 -3.92 0.86 -8.01
N LYS A 52 -2.72 0.67 -7.46
CA LYS A 52 -2.44 1.05 -6.07
C LYS A 52 -2.59 2.56 -5.88
N ASP A 53 -2.27 3.32 -6.92
CA ASP A 53 -2.27 4.78 -6.91
C ASP A 53 -3.68 5.32 -6.82
N GLU A 54 -4.60 4.82 -7.63
CA GLU A 54 -6.03 5.12 -7.50
C GLU A 54 -6.55 4.88 -6.07
N GLN A 55 -6.23 3.72 -5.48
CA GLN A 55 -6.62 3.44 -4.10
C GLN A 55 -6.03 4.45 -3.10
N ASP A 56 -4.75 4.77 -3.25
CA ASP A 56 -4.03 5.65 -2.34
C ASP A 56 -4.47 7.10 -2.50
N ILE A 57 -4.77 7.55 -3.71
CA ILE A 57 -5.39 8.84 -4.03
C ILE A 57 -6.76 8.93 -3.36
N TYR A 58 -7.65 7.95 -3.60
CA TYR A 58 -8.97 7.90 -2.97
C TYR A 58 -8.87 7.99 -1.44
N LEU A 59 -8.04 7.15 -0.82
CA LEU A 59 -7.84 7.16 0.63
C LEU A 59 -7.29 8.51 1.13
N GLN A 60 -6.43 9.17 0.36
CA GLN A 60 -5.89 10.48 0.74
C GLN A 60 -6.98 11.58 0.71
N THR A 61 -7.97 11.51 -0.20
CA THR A 61 -9.11 12.45 -0.24
C THR A 61 -10.04 12.38 0.99
N LEU A 62 -9.89 11.31 1.77
CA LEU A 62 -10.61 11.08 3.03
C LEU A 62 -9.76 11.44 4.27
N ILE A 63 -8.58 12.03 4.06
CA ILE A 63 -7.69 12.52 5.10
C ILE A 63 -7.57 14.03 4.97
N GLU A 64 -7.80 14.73 6.06
CA GLU A 64 -7.66 16.19 6.11
C GLU A 64 -6.49 16.58 6.99
N LYS A 65 -5.62 17.45 6.47
CA LYS A 65 -4.50 18.04 7.21
C LYS A 65 -4.97 19.33 7.85
N LEU A 66 -4.80 19.43 9.17
CA LEU A 66 -5.10 20.61 9.96
C LEU A 66 -3.85 21.20 10.58
N LYS A 67 -3.87 22.53 10.77
CA LYS A 67 -2.89 23.24 11.58
C LYS A 67 -3.09 22.88 13.06
N VAL A 68 -2.04 23.04 13.85
CA VAL A 68 -2.08 22.78 15.29
C VAL A 68 -2.54 24.06 15.99
N ASP A 69 -3.79 24.08 16.47
CA ASP A 69 -4.39 25.29 17.07
C ASP A 69 -3.87 25.59 18.48
N ARG A 70 -3.59 24.55 19.28
CA ARG A 70 -3.12 24.73 20.66
C ARG A 70 -1.97 23.79 20.99
N ARG A 71 -0.92 24.34 21.59
CA ARG A 71 0.26 23.60 22.06
C ARG A 71 0.24 23.55 23.58
N ARG A 72 0.52 22.38 24.15
CA ARG A 72 0.89 22.28 25.57
C ARG A 72 2.42 22.36 25.62
N PRO A 73 3.02 23.27 26.42
CA PRO A 73 4.47 23.32 26.55
C PRO A 73 4.99 21.95 26.98
N ARG A 74 6.04 21.49 26.29
CA ARG A 74 6.78 20.26 26.62
C ARG A 74 8.24 20.65 26.85
N LYS A 75 9.00 19.78 27.52
CA LYS A 75 10.44 19.94 27.78
C LYS A 75 11.19 20.44 26.53
N ASN A 76 12.22 21.26 26.74
CA ASN A 76 12.93 22.10 25.75
C ASN A 76 13.43 21.42 24.45
N ASN A 77 13.41 20.10 24.32
CA ASN A 77 13.99 19.34 23.19
C ASN A 77 12.99 18.47 22.41
N ALA A 78 11.68 18.74 22.46
CA ALA A 78 10.69 17.93 21.75
C ALA A 78 10.51 18.41 20.29
N THR A 79 10.63 17.50 19.32
CA THR A 79 10.30 17.79 17.91
C THR A 79 8.85 18.25 17.79
N GLU A 80 8.66 19.45 17.23
CA GLU A 80 7.34 20.05 17.12
C GLU A 80 6.48 19.31 16.09
N ARG A 81 5.28 18.91 16.51
CA ARG A 81 4.29 18.39 15.58
C ARG A 81 3.71 19.55 14.79
N GLN A 82 3.97 19.58 13.48
CA GLN A 82 3.50 20.67 12.60
C GLN A 82 2.05 20.52 12.14
N SER A 83 1.47 19.32 12.20
CA SER A 83 0.13 19.07 11.65
C SER A 83 -0.63 17.98 12.40
N VAL A 84 -1.96 18.16 12.46
CA VAL A 84 -2.93 17.15 12.91
C VAL A 84 -3.64 16.59 11.69
N PHE A 85 -4.09 15.35 11.76
CA PHE A 85 -4.86 14.72 10.69
C PHE A 85 -6.23 14.30 11.21
N GLN A 86 -7.27 14.63 10.44
CA GLN A 86 -8.61 14.07 10.60
C GLN A 86 -8.85 13.00 9.55
N PHE A 87 -9.62 11.98 9.93
CA PHE A 87 -9.91 10.83 9.09
C PHE A 87 -11.41 10.74 8.91
N TYR A 88 -11.84 10.45 7.69
CA TYR A 88 -13.23 10.31 7.32
C TYR A 88 -13.47 8.97 6.65
N VAL A 89 -14.66 8.41 6.82
CA VAL A 89 -15.14 7.26 6.05
C VAL A 89 -16.40 7.72 5.32
N LEU A 90 -16.49 7.37 4.04
CA LEU A 90 -17.67 7.68 3.25
C LEU A 90 -18.81 6.76 3.69
N LYS A 91 -19.94 7.34 4.07
CA LYS A 91 -21.20 6.64 4.32
C LYS A 91 -22.20 7.17 3.31
N GLN A 92 -22.52 6.35 2.29
CA GLN A 92 -23.30 6.79 1.14
C GLN A 92 -22.66 8.03 0.48
N THR A 93 -23.24 9.22 0.67
CA THR A 93 -22.73 10.50 0.16
C THR A 93 -21.91 11.29 1.18
N ASP A 94 -21.98 10.94 2.47
CA ASP A 94 -21.49 11.77 3.55
C ASP A 94 -20.13 11.33 4.08
N LYS A 95 -19.27 12.30 4.40
CA LYS A 95 -17.99 12.04 5.08
C LYS A 95 -18.20 12.01 6.60
N VAL A 96 -18.15 10.83 7.19
CA VAL A 96 -18.28 10.66 8.64
C VAL A 96 -16.89 10.69 9.29
N LYS A 97 -16.69 11.62 10.22
CA LYS A 97 -15.43 11.74 10.98
C LYS A 97 -15.20 10.56 11.92
N VAL A 98 -14.03 9.93 11.81
CA VAL A 98 -13.66 8.73 12.56
C VAL A 98 -12.27 8.83 13.22
N CYS A 99 -11.97 7.86 14.09
CA CYS A 99 -10.61 7.67 14.58
C CYS A 99 -9.76 6.91 13.55
N LYS A 100 -8.43 6.96 13.69
CA LYS A 100 -7.52 6.28 12.78
C LYS A 100 -7.77 4.76 12.66
N LYS A 101 -8.13 4.08 13.76
CA LYS A 101 -8.46 2.64 13.73
C LYS A 101 -9.72 2.36 12.91
N ALA A 102 -10.76 3.17 13.10
CA ALA A 102 -12.01 3.06 12.33
C ALA A 102 -11.88 3.52 10.88
N PHE A 103 -10.83 4.26 10.52
CA PHE A 103 -10.46 4.49 9.14
C PHE A 103 -9.76 3.25 8.54
N ILE A 104 -8.79 2.69 9.25
CA ILE A 104 -7.97 1.57 8.77
C ILE A 104 -8.80 0.32 8.51
N SER A 105 -9.72 0.02 9.42
CA SER A 105 -10.32 -1.30 9.53
C SER A 105 -11.36 -1.61 8.44
N PRO A 106 -12.35 -0.75 8.14
CA PRO A 106 -13.30 -0.98 7.04
C PRO A 106 -12.63 -1.10 5.67
N TYR A 107 -11.53 -0.38 5.43
CA TYR A 107 -10.79 -0.47 4.17
C TYR A 107 -9.79 -1.65 4.11
N GLY A 108 -9.65 -2.44 5.18
CA GLY A 108 -8.70 -3.55 5.26
C GLY A 108 -7.26 -3.14 4.94
N ILE A 109 -6.85 -1.93 5.36
CA ILE A 109 -5.50 -1.40 5.10
C ILE A 109 -4.60 -1.48 6.33
N THR A 110 -3.32 -1.16 6.17
CA THR A 110 -2.37 -1.15 7.30
C THR A 110 -2.18 0.25 7.86
N ALA A 111 -1.84 0.33 9.16
CA ALA A 111 -1.48 1.60 9.79
C ALA A 111 -0.28 2.29 9.12
N ALA A 112 0.67 1.50 8.60
CA ALA A 112 1.82 1.99 7.86
C ALA A 112 1.40 2.70 6.56
N ARG A 113 0.44 2.13 5.83
CA ARG A 113 -0.13 2.76 4.62
C ARG A 113 -0.71 4.14 4.95
N VAL A 114 -1.51 4.26 6.01
CA VAL A 114 -2.08 5.54 6.44
C VAL A 114 -1.00 6.54 6.88
N ARG A 115 0.03 6.10 7.62
CA ARG A 115 1.16 6.98 7.99
C ARG A 115 1.82 7.58 6.74
N ARG A 116 2.06 6.75 5.72
CA ARG A 116 2.64 7.19 4.44
C ARG A 116 1.78 8.26 3.76
N LEU A 117 0.46 8.06 3.71
CA LEU A 117 -0.47 9.03 3.10
C LEU A 117 -0.45 10.37 3.85
N CYS A 118 -0.41 10.36 5.18
CA CYS A 118 -0.28 11.57 5.98
C CYS A 118 1.02 12.34 5.68
N VAL A 119 2.14 11.63 5.54
CA VAL A 119 3.44 12.25 5.20
C VAL A 119 3.39 12.90 3.81
N LEU A 120 2.84 12.19 2.83
CA LEU A 120 2.68 12.71 1.47
C LEU A 120 1.77 13.95 1.45
N LEU A 121 0.62 13.88 2.15
CA LEU A 121 -0.30 15.00 2.27
C LEU A 121 0.35 16.20 2.98
N GLN A 122 1.18 15.95 3.99
CA GLN A 122 1.92 17.01 4.68
C GLN A 122 2.86 17.76 3.73
N ALA A 123 3.50 17.03 2.81
CA ALA A 123 4.38 17.55 1.77
C ALA A 123 3.67 18.05 0.51
N GLY A 124 2.32 18.00 0.45
CA GLY A 124 1.56 18.42 -0.73
C GLY A 124 1.65 17.46 -1.93
N ASN A 125 2.08 16.22 -1.71
CA ASN A 125 2.32 15.24 -2.77
C ASN A 125 1.14 14.27 -2.96
N CYS A 126 0.84 13.97 -4.22
CA CYS A 126 -0.05 12.87 -4.59
C CYS A 126 0.66 11.51 -4.40
N PRO A 127 -0.04 10.47 -3.94
CA PRO A 127 0.51 9.12 -3.81
C PRO A 127 0.87 8.54 -5.18
N LYS A 128 2.07 7.95 -5.26
CA LYS A 128 2.55 7.17 -6.41
C LYS A 128 3.13 5.85 -5.92
N ASP A 129 2.97 4.78 -6.71
CA ASP A 129 3.43 3.44 -6.35
C ASP A 129 4.92 3.39 -6.64
N LYS A 130 5.71 3.25 -5.58
CA LYS A 130 7.17 3.16 -5.66
C LYS A 130 7.66 1.72 -5.67
N ARG A 131 6.77 0.74 -5.86
CA ARG A 131 7.19 -0.65 -6.03
C ARG A 131 8.04 -0.76 -7.28
N GLY A 132 9.24 -1.31 -7.13
CA GLY A 132 10.11 -1.58 -8.26
C GLY A 132 9.48 -2.58 -9.22
N PRO A 133 9.89 -2.56 -10.50
CA PRO A 133 9.49 -3.58 -11.45
C PRO A 133 9.88 -4.97 -10.94
N PRO A 134 9.18 -6.04 -11.36
CA PRO A 134 9.62 -7.39 -11.10
C PRO A 134 11.08 -7.54 -11.52
N LYS A 135 11.96 -7.96 -10.61
CA LYS A 135 13.33 -8.31 -10.99
C LYS A 135 13.24 -9.52 -11.93
N ASP A 136 13.78 -9.40 -13.15
CA ASP A 136 13.91 -10.56 -14.03
C ASP A 136 14.80 -11.59 -13.32
N LYS A 137 14.33 -12.83 -13.24
CA LYS A 137 15.07 -13.96 -12.65
C LYS A 137 16.08 -14.56 -13.64
N ARG A 138 16.13 -14.09 -14.88
CA ARG A 138 17.15 -14.46 -15.87
C ARG A 138 18.45 -13.70 -15.59
N SER A 139 19.27 -14.28 -14.71
CA SER A 139 20.68 -13.88 -14.57
C SER A 139 21.47 -14.25 -15.84
N PRO A 140 22.46 -13.45 -16.26
CA PRO A 140 23.35 -13.73 -17.40
C PRO A 140 24.15 -15.05 -17.33
N GLN A 141 24.19 -15.74 -16.19
CA GLN A 141 24.98 -16.97 -15.99
C GLN A 141 24.80 -18.03 -17.10
N ARG A 142 23.58 -18.22 -17.62
CA ARG A 142 23.33 -19.24 -18.67
C ARG A 142 24.00 -18.89 -20.01
N GLU A 143 24.19 -17.61 -20.32
CA GLU A 143 24.91 -17.17 -21.53
C GLU A 143 26.41 -17.44 -21.41
N TYR A 144 27.00 -17.23 -20.22
CA TYR A 144 28.41 -17.56 -19.95
C TYR A 144 28.66 -19.08 -19.97
N ASP A 145 27.75 -19.89 -19.40
CA ASP A 145 27.88 -21.35 -19.39
C ASP A 145 27.70 -21.97 -20.79
N ALA A 146 26.83 -21.39 -21.63
CA ALA A 146 26.66 -21.81 -23.02
C ALA A 146 27.89 -21.48 -23.89
N ALA A 147 28.51 -20.31 -23.68
CA ALA A 147 29.73 -19.92 -24.38
C ALA A 147 30.95 -20.79 -24.01
N ARG A 148 30.98 -21.35 -22.79
CA ARG A 148 32.09 -22.22 -22.31
C ARG A 148 32.04 -23.64 -22.88
N ASN A 149 30.86 -24.13 -23.29
CA ASN A 149 30.65 -25.48 -23.78
C ASN A 149 30.59 -25.59 -25.32
N MET A 150 31.03 -24.57 -26.05
CA MET A 150 31.12 -24.64 -27.51
C MET A 150 32.30 -25.55 -27.92
N PRO A 151 32.07 -26.63 -28.69
CA PRO A 151 33.17 -27.49 -29.13
C PRO A 151 34.12 -26.72 -30.06
N LYS A 152 35.41 -26.73 -29.73
CA LYS A 152 36.45 -26.11 -30.57
C LYS A 152 36.61 -26.93 -31.85
N ASN A 153 36.34 -26.29 -32.98
CA ASN A 153 36.42 -26.83 -34.33
C ASN A 153 37.80 -27.48 -34.60
N THR A 154 37.83 -28.79 -34.83
CA THR A 154 39.02 -29.54 -35.24
C THR A 154 39.28 -29.35 -36.73
N ARG A 155 40.34 -28.60 -37.05
CA ARG A 155 40.82 -28.34 -38.40
C ARG A 155 41.43 -29.62 -38.99
N THR A 156 40.73 -30.29 -39.91
CA THR A 156 41.30 -31.37 -40.72
C THR A 156 42.12 -30.78 -41.87
N TYR A 157 43.41 -31.07 -41.91
CA TYR A 157 44.28 -30.75 -43.05
C TYR A 157 44.18 -31.89 -44.06
N SER A 158 43.67 -31.62 -45.26
CA SER A 158 43.74 -32.54 -46.40
C SER A 158 45.09 -32.36 -47.09
N VAL A 159 45.92 -33.40 -47.05
CA VAL A 159 47.14 -33.54 -47.84
C VAL A 159 46.71 -33.92 -49.26
N PHE A 160 46.94 -33.05 -50.24
CA PHE A 160 46.78 -33.39 -51.65
C PHE A 160 48.08 -34.03 -52.15
N SER A 161 47.91 -35.15 -52.86
CA SER A 161 48.96 -35.88 -53.60
C SER A 161 49.19 -35.24 -54.97
#